data_AF-A0AAV7ARE2-F1
#
_entry.id   AF-A0AAV7ARE2-F1
#
_cell.length_a   1.000
_cell.length_b   1.000
_cell.length_c   1.000
_cell.angle_alpha   90.00
_cell.angle_beta   90.00
_cell.angle_gamma   90.00
#
_symmetry.space_group_name_H-M   'P 1'
#
loop_
_entity.id
_entity.type
_entity.pdbx_description
1 polymer ?
#
loop_
_entity_poly.entity_id
_entity_poly.type
_entity_poly.pdbx_seq_one_letter_code
_entity_poly.pdbx_strand_id
1 'polypeptide(L)'
;YSIINDSRKWFSIQENSGLIKVFHPLDREEFGHTYRLQVIAQDTGDPRLSATADVTIHILGVNNNVPLEKNTNENFCTPKREKQRLIFQVWDKDSVRNSASFKFRPPNDASLRQWKVTALNGTHAYLSMAVQYIEPAVQNVPIFITDDGPDPQSKQVLLRVKVCRCNTRGHCKIDVDRMEGMPTLSSALGIILGTMAAIGIILIIIFCHLTISTPHKRKETRDTFPLQSTA
;
A
#
# COMPACT_ATOMS: atom_id res chain seq x y z
N TYR A 1 -7.91 23.54 53.37
CA TYR A 1 -7.36 23.82 52.02
C TYR A 1 -8.25 23.21 50.95
N SER A 2 -8.49 23.88 49.83
CA SER A 2 -9.22 23.32 48.68
C SER A 2 -8.69 23.87 47.34
N ILE A 3 -8.89 23.12 46.26
CA ILE A 3 -8.57 23.59 44.90
C ILE A 3 -9.81 24.29 44.34
N ILE A 4 -9.63 25.48 43.77
CA ILE A 4 -10.68 26.25 43.11
C ILE A 4 -10.44 26.29 41.60
N ASN A 5 -11.53 26.32 40.83
CA ASN A 5 -11.52 26.41 39.37
C ASN A 5 -10.77 25.27 38.64
N ASP A 6 -10.84 24.04 39.19
CA ASP A 6 -10.24 22.86 38.57
C ASP A 6 -11.27 22.07 37.74
N SER A 7 -11.24 22.29 36.43
CA SER A 7 -12.12 21.62 35.46
C SER A 7 -11.72 20.18 35.15
N ARG A 8 -10.45 19.80 35.35
CA ARG A 8 -9.92 18.49 34.95
C ARG A 8 -9.75 17.52 36.12
N LYS A 9 -9.64 18.02 37.35
CA LYS A 9 -9.59 17.24 38.60
C LYS A 9 -8.51 16.16 38.62
N TRP A 10 -7.36 16.43 38.01
CA TRP A 10 -6.22 15.50 38.05
C TRP A 10 -5.47 15.50 39.35
N PHE A 11 -5.63 16.55 40.14
CA PHE A 11 -5.02 16.68 41.43
C PHE A 11 -6.09 16.79 42.50
N SER A 12 -5.81 16.20 43.65
CA SER A 12 -6.57 16.37 44.88
C SER A 12 -5.70 17.08 45.90
N ILE A 13 -6.33 17.84 46.80
CA ILE A 13 -5.63 18.47 47.93
C ILE A 13 -6.22 17.94 49.23
N GLN A 14 -5.36 17.57 50.17
CA GLN A 14 -5.79 17.21 51.51
C GLN A 14 -6.18 18.46 52.29
N GLU A 15 -7.40 18.47 52.84
CA GLU A 15 -7.98 19.64 53.48
C GLU A 15 -7.18 20.16 54.68
N ASN A 16 -6.57 19.26 55.46
CA ASN A 16 -5.87 19.60 56.70
C ASN A 16 -4.40 19.96 56.49
N SER A 17 -3.72 19.33 55.53
CA SER A 17 -2.26 19.47 55.33
C SER A 17 -1.88 20.33 54.13
N GLY A 18 -2.82 20.55 53.20
CA GLY A 18 -2.52 21.18 51.90
C GLY A 18 -1.74 20.27 50.95
N LEU A 19 -1.58 18.98 51.29
CA LEU A 19 -0.84 18.02 50.45
C LEU A 19 -1.60 17.78 49.14
N ILE A 20 -0.97 18.17 48.03
CA ILE A 20 -1.46 17.93 46.68
C ILE A 20 -1.01 16.55 46.19
N LYS A 21 -1.95 15.74 45.69
CA LYS A 21 -1.69 14.40 45.16
C LYS A 21 -2.31 14.24 43.79
N VAL A 22 -1.68 13.41 42.96
CA VAL A 22 -2.29 12.93 41.71
C VAL A 22 -3.55 12.12 42.06
N PHE A 23 -4.65 12.44 41.39
CA PHE A 23 -5.96 11.82 41.57
C PHE A 23 -6.35 10.93 40.38
N HIS A 24 -5.96 11.33 39.17
CA HIS A 24 -6.13 10.54 37.94
C HIS A 24 -4.78 10.32 37.23
N PRO A 25 -4.66 9.25 36.42
CA PRO A 25 -3.47 9.03 35.60
C PRO A 25 -3.13 10.26 34.75
N LEU A 26 -1.85 10.60 34.69
CA LEU A 26 -1.35 11.74 33.91
C LEU A 26 -0.80 11.23 32.57
N ASP A 27 -1.39 11.67 31.47
CA ASP A 27 -0.84 11.53 30.11
C ASP A 27 -0.37 12.90 29.62
N ARG A 28 0.94 13.12 29.65
CA ARG A 28 1.53 14.42 29.26
C ARG A 28 1.25 14.71 27.78
N GLU A 29 1.28 13.69 26.95
CA GLU A 29 1.17 13.76 25.50
C GLU A 29 -0.27 14.10 25.07
N GLU A 30 -1.27 13.73 25.86
CA GLU A 30 -2.67 14.14 25.65
C GLU A 30 -2.95 15.57 26.14
N PHE A 31 -2.26 15.99 27.21
CA PHE A 31 -2.77 17.09 28.04
C PHE A 31 -1.84 18.29 28.23
N GLY A 32 -0.59 18.15 27.79
CA GLY A 32 0.42 19.20 27.82
C GLY A 32 1.37 19.10 29.01
N HIS A 33 2.40 19.96 28.98
CA HIS A 33 3.52 19.93 29.90
C HIS A 33 3.31 20.71 31.21
N THR A 34 2.25 21.52 31.29
CA THR A 34 1.99 22.42 32.42
C THR A 34 0.53 22.37 32.81
N TYR A 35 0.30 22.23 34.11
CA TYR A 35 -1.01 22.31 34.74
C TYR A 35 -1.02 23.47 35.73
N ARG A 36 -2.03 24.33 35.66
CA ARG A 36 -2.18 25.47 36.58
C ARG A 36 -3.45 25.28 37.40
N LEU A 37 -3.32 25.40 38.71
CA LEU A 37 -4.44 25.31 39.64
C LEU A 37 -4.32 26.43 40.68
N GLN A 38 -5.46 26.86 41.20
CA GLN A 38 -5.52 27.85 42.25
C GLN A 38 -5.99 27.17 43.53
N VAL A 39 -5.26 27.38 44.63
CA VAL A 39 -5.56 26.80 45.94
C VAL A 39 -6.07 27.90 46.85
N ILE A 40 -7.08 27.59 47.66
CA ILE A 40 -7.55 28.45 48.73
C ILE A 40 -7.26 27.81 50.10
N ALA A 41 -6.72 28.61 51.00
CA ALA A 41 -6.63 28.33 52.42
C ALA A 41 -7.69 29.16 53.15
N GLN A 42 -8.49 28.52 54.00
CA GLN A 42 -9.51 29.18 54.81
C GLN A 42 -9.27 28.81 56.27
N ASP A 43 -9.32 29.80 57.16
CA ASP A 43 -9.25 29.56 58.59
C ASP A 43 -10.60 29.11 59.17
N THR A 44 -10.59 28.74 60.45
CA THR A 44 -11.78 28.31 61.19
C THR A 44 -12.38 29.42 62.06
N GLY A 45 -12.02 30.69 61.82
CA GLY A 45 -12.46 31.83 62.62
C GLY A 45 -13.90 32.28 62.32
N ASP A 46 -14.39 33.26 63.08
CA ASP A 46 -15.65 33.97 62.83
C ASP A 46 -15.42 35.48 63.00
N PRO A 47 -15.39 36.28 61.91
CA PRO A 47 -15.59 35.88 60.52
C PRO A 47 -14.41 35.08 59.95
N ARG A 48 -14.68 34.17 59.02
CA ARG A 48 -13.65 33.38 58.34
C ARG A 48 -12.81 34.24 57.40
N LEU A 49 -11.49 34.07 57.44
CA LEU A 49 -10.56 34.65 56.47
C LEU A 49 -10.05 33.59 55.48
N SER A 50 -9.71 34.04 54.27
CA SER A 50 -9.18 33.17 53.24
C SER A 50 -8.09 33.83 52.41
N ALA A 51 -7.14 33.01 51.94
CA ALA A 51 -6.07 33.43 51.02
C ALA A 51 -5.95 32.46 49.85
N THR A 52 -5.62 32.97 48.67
CA THR A 52 -5.47 32.19 47.42
C THR A 52 -4.04 32.19 46.92
N ALA A 53 -3.59 31.08 46.33
CA ALA A 53 -2.29 30.96 45.69
C ALA A 53 -2.38 30.20 44.36
N ASP A 54 -1.60 30.65 43.37
CA ASP A 54 -1.45 29.97 42.08
C ASP A 54 -0.34 28.92 42.16
N VAL A 55 -0.66 27.69 41.77
CA VAL A 55 0.26 26.56 41.72
C VAL A 55 0.43 26.12 40.28
N THR A 56 1.68 26.15 39.81
CA THR A 56 2.04 25.63 38.49
C THR A 56 2.75 24.29 38.66
N ILE A 57 2.14 23.23 38.13
CA ILE A 57 2.69 21.87 38.13
C ILE A 57 3.27 21.59 36.75
N HIS A 58 4.53 21.18 36.69
CA HIS A 58 5.19 20.73 35.47
C HIS A 58 5.13 19.21 35.37
N ILE A 59 4.52 18.71 34.30
CA ILE A 59 4.41 17.27 34.03
C ILE A 59 5.63 16.85 33.21
N LEU A 60 6.48 16.03 33.82
CA LEU A 60 7.64 15.44 33.18
C LEU A 60 7.20 14.33 32.21
N GLY A 61 7.83 14.28 31.03
CA GLY A 61 7.56 13.23 30.05
C GLY A 61 8.36 11.99 30.33
N VAL A 62 7.74 10.84 30.08
CA VAL A 62 8.36 9.51 30.11
C VAL A 62 8.39 8.95 28.70
N ASN A 63 9.36 8.09 28.39
CA ASN A 63 9.44 7.43 27.08
C ASN A 63 8.64 6.13 27.14
N ASN A 64 7.33 6.21 26.87
CA ASN A 64 6.41 5.08 27.02
C ASN A 64 5.58 4.80 25.76
N ASN A 65 5.75 5.60 24.71
CA ASN A 65 5.15 5.33 23.41
C ASN A 65 6.15 4.57 22.53
N VAL A 66 5.64 4.08 21.41
CA VAL A 66 6.41 3.28 20.47
C VAL A 66 6.40 3.98 19.11
N PRO A 67 7.52 3.95 18.37
CA PRO A 67 7.61 4.66 17.11
C PRO A 67 6.51 4.23 16.13
N LEU A 68 5.83 5.21 15.57
CA LEU A 68 4.83 5.06 14.53
C LEU A 68 5.41 5.44 13.18
N GLU A 69 4.94 4.77 12.15
CA GLU A 69 5.40 4.95 10.78
C GLU A 69 4.25 5.54 9.96
N LYS A 70 4.58 6.48 9.07
CA LYS A 70 3.64 7.04 8.11
C LYS A 70 4.00 6.55 6.71
N ASN A 71 3.36 5.45 6.31
CA ASN A 71 3.61 4.82 5.03
C ASN A 71 3.15 5.68 3.85
N THR A 72 4.02 5.78 2.86
CA THR A 72 3.62 6.17 1.50
C THR A 72 3.47 4.89 0.68
N ASN A 73 2.36 4.74 -0.04
CA ASN A 73 2.17 3.57 -0.90
C ASN A 73 3.08 3.70 -2.12
N GLU A 74 4.12 2.88 -2.19
CA GLU A 74 5.07 2.93 -3.30
C GLU A 74 5.40 1.53 -3.82
N ASN A 75 5.42 1.42 -5.16
CA ASN A 75 5.65 0.16 -5.85
C ASN A 75 7.11 0.08 -6.33
N PHE A 76 7.70 -1.11 -6.20
CA PHE A 76 9.03 -1.42 -6.71
C PHE A 76 8.97 -2.07 -8.08
N CYS A 77 9.86 -1.66 -8.97
CA CYS A 77 9.98 -2.20 -10.32
C CYS A 77 11.04 -3.28 -10.33
N THR A 78 10.73 -4.44 -10.90
CA THR A 78 11.72 -5.50 -11.16
C THR A 78 11.91 -5.66 -12.68
N PRO A 79 13.15 -5.65 -13.20
CA PRO A 79 14.43 -5.44 -12.51
C PRO A 79 14.59 -4.02 -11.91
N LYS A 80 15.49 -3.89 -10.93
CA LYS A 80 15.80 -2.67 -10.20
C LYS A 80 16.17 -1.52 -11.13
N ARG A 81 15.52 -0.37 -10.90
CA ARG A 81 15.79 0.90 -11.56
C ARG A 81 16.64 1.82 -10.70
N GLU A 82 17.30 2.78 -11.34
CA GLU A 82 18.08 3.79 -10.62
C GLU A 82 17.23 4.61 -9.67
N LYS A 83 17.78 4.91 -8.49
CA LYS A 83 17.20 5.78 -7.45
C LYS A 83 15.82 5.35 -6.92
N GLN A 84 15.36 4.13 -7.23
CA GLN A 84 14.11 3.61 -6.70
C GLN A 84 14.23 3.31 -5.20
N ARG A 85 13.43 4.00 -4.40
CA ARG A 85 13.44 3.91 -2.93
C ARG A 85 12.11 4.36 -2.37
N LEU A 86 11.61 3.64 -1.36
CA LEU A 86 10.45 4.00 -0.57
C LEU A 86 10.90 4.82 0.63
N ILE A 87 10.56 6.10 0.66
CA ILE A 87 10.85 6.98 1.79
C ILE A 87 9.69 6.92 2.77
N PHE A 88 10.01 6.65 4.03
CA PHE A 88 9.03 6.63 5.12
C PHE A 88 9.51 7.52 6.26
N GLN A 89 8.52 8.13 6.93
CA GLN A 89 8.74 8.98 8.10
C GLN A 89 8.32 8.22 9.35
N VAL A 90 9.13 8.35 10.39
CA VAL A 90 8.84 7.88 11.74
C VAL A 90 8.55 9.06 12.63
N TRP A 91 7.57 8.89 13.51
CA TRP A 91 7.25 9.83 14.56
C TRP A 91 6.84 9.07 15.81
N ASP A 92 7.13 9.66 16.95
CA ASP A 92 6.64 9.19 18.24
C ASP A 92 5.84 10.33 18.89
N LYS A 93 4.85 9.97 19.69
CA LYS A 93 4.06 10.94 20.47
C LYS A 93 4.89 11.49 21.63
N ASP A 94 5.93 10.77 22.06
CA ASP A 94 6.86 11.21 23.09
C ASP A 94 7.56 12.51 22.64
N SER A 95 7.47 13.54 23.48
CA SER A 95 7.83 14.92 23.07
C SER A 95 9.25 15.05 22.52
N VAL A 96 9.53 16.16 21.82
CA VAL A 96 10.77 16.54 21.07
C VAL A 96 12.12 16.14 21.70
N ARG A 97 12.20 15.90 23.02
CA ARG A 97 13.43 15.51 23.71
C ARG A 97 13.60 14.00 23.97
N ASN A 98 12.57 13.18 23.75
CA ASN A 98 12.57 11.71 24.01
C ASN A 98 12.38 10.86 22.73
N SER A 99 12.39 11.47 21.54
CA SER A 99 12.28 10.75 20.26
C SER A 99 12.90 11.56 19.11
N ALA A 100 14.04 12.21 19.38
CA ALA A 100 14.64 13.13 18.42
C ALA A 100 15.32 12.38 17.25
N SER A 101 15.70 11.12 17.46
CA SER A 101 16.28 10.27 16.43
C SER A 101 15.92 8.80 16.60
N PHE A 102 15.67 8.12 15.48
CA PHE A 102 15.35 6.71 15.44
C PHE A 102 16.48 5.89 14.83
N LYS A 103 16.68 4.69 15.37
CA LYS A 103 17.56 3.67 14.81
C LYS A 103 16.74 2.64 14.05
N PHE A 104 17.15 2.38 12.81
CA PHE A 104 16.48 1.46 11.91
C PHE A 104 17.28 0.18 11.77
N ARG A 105 16.67 -0.96 12.09
CA ARG A 105 17.27 -2.29 11.90
C ARG A 105 16.42 -3.10 10.91
N PRO A 106 17.04 -3.64 9.84
CA PRO A 106 16.33 -4.48 8.88
C PRO A 106 15.95 -5.84 9.51
N PRO A 107 15.06 -6.61 8.87
CA PRO A 107 14.79 -7.98 9.27
C PRO A 107 16.06 -8.84 9.26
N ASN A 108 16.17 -9.77 10.22
CA ASN A 108 17.26 -10.75 10.25
C ASN A 108 16.97 -12.00 9.39
N ASP A 109 15.81 -12.06 8.74
CA ASP A 109 15.41 -13.20 7.91
C ASP A 109 16.24 -13.25 6.61
N ALA A 110 16.77 -14.43 6.28
CA ALA A 110 17.53 -14.67 5.06
C ALA A 110 16.72 -14.35 3.79
N SER A 111 15.41 -14.63 3.77
CA SER A 111 14.51 -14.37 2.65
C SER A 111 14.32 -12.87 2.36
N LEU A 112 14.58 -12.01 3.35
CA LEU A 112 14.40 -10.57 3.26
C LEU A 112 15.70 -9.79 3.08
N ARG A 113 16.85 -10.47 2.93
CA ARG A 113 18.15 -9.86 2.62
C ARG A 113 18.18 -9.11 1.29
N GLN A 114 17.19 -9.33 0.44
CA GLN A 114 16.95 -8.58 -0.79
C GLN A 114 16.53 -7.12 -0.54
N TRP A 115 16.19 -6.75 0.69
CA TRP A 115 15.81 -5.41 1.10
C TRP A 115 16.90 -4.74 1.95
N LYS A 116 17.14 -3.46 1.71
CA LYS A 116 18.05 -2.62 2.49
C LYS A 116 17.32 -1.39 3.00
N VAL A 117 17.40 -1.18 4.31
CA VAL A 117 16.93 0.04 4.98
C VAL A 117 18.12 0.96 5.22
N THR A 118 17.98 2.24 4.91
CA THR A 118 19.03 3.24 5.14
C THR A 118 18.42 4.51 5.74
N ALA A 119 19.01 5.02 6.81
CA ALA A 119 18.59 6.27 7.43
C ALA A 119 18.94 7.47 6.52
N LEU A 120 18.04 8.44 6.40
CA LEU A 120 18.29 9.72 5.75
C LEU A 120 18.67 10.79 6.78
N ASN A 121 17.95 10.80 7.89
CA ASN A 121 18.16 11.68 9.03
C ASN A 121 17.56 11.01 10.29
N GLY A 122 17.41 11.76 11.39
CA GLY A 122 16.86 11.23 12.64
C GLY A 122 15.42 10.69 12.53
N THR A 123 14.61 11.17 11.60
CA THR A 123 13.17 10.84 11.52
C THR A 123 12.74 10.15 10.22
N HIS A 124 13.60 10.16 9.20
CA HIS A 124 13.32 9.60 7.88
C HIS A 124 14.32 8.51 7.54
N ALA A 125 13.82 7.46 6.90
CA ALA A 125 14.62 6.43 6.28
C ALA A 125 14.03 6.05 4.93
N TYR A 126 14.79 5.30 4.14
CA TYR A 126 14.26 4.69 2.94
C TYR A 126 14.57 3.21 2.85
N LEU A 127 13.64 2.49 2.24
CA LEU A 127 13.77 1.11 1.83
C LEU A 127 14.19 1.05 0.36
N SER A 128 15.14 0.19 0.02
CA SER A 128 15.61 -0.03 -1.35
C SER A 128 15.91 -1.50 -1.60
N MET A 129 15.90 -1.90 -2.87
CA MET A 129 16.28 -3.26 -3.25
C MET A 129 17.80 -3.42 -3.22
N ALA A 130 18.31 -4.43 -2.53
CA ALA A 130 19.72 -4.79 -2.46
C ALA A 130 20.18 -5.62 -3.67
N VAL A 131 19.25 -6.29 -4.34
CA VAL A 131 19.49 -7.14 -5.51
C VAL A 131 18.87 -6.54 -6.78
N GLN A 132 19.30 -7.01 -7.93
CA GLN A 132 18.83 -6.51 -9.22
C GLN A 132 17.43 -7.03 -9.60
N TYR A 133 17.06 -8.22 -9.13
CA TYR A 133 15.79 -8.85 -9.44
C TYR A 133 15.15 -9.38 -8.16
N ILE A 134 13.88 -9.02 -7.95
CA ILE A 134 13.00 -9.59 -6.95
C ILE A 134 11.76 -10.09 -7.67
N GLU A 135 11.22 -11.25 -7.28
CA GLU A 135 10.01 -11.79 -7.89
C GLU A 135 8.80 -10.87 -7.67
N PRO A 136 7.95 -10.65 -8.70
CA PRO A 136 6.74 -9.85 -8.55
C PRO A 136 5.80 -10.42 -7.48
N ALA A 137 5.63 -9.69 -6.37
CA ALA A 137 4.75 -10.06 -5.27
C ALA A 137 4.45 -8.84 -4.39
N VAL A 138 3.38 -8.92 -3.60
CA VAL A 138 3.18 -8.03 -2.46
C VAL A 138 3.85 -8.65 -1.25
N GLN A 139 4.77 -7.93 -0.62
CA GLN A 139 5.54 -8.38 0.53
C GLN A 139 5.33 -7.43 1.71
N ASN A 140 5.35 -7.97 2.93
CA ASN A 140 5.41 -7.18 4.15
C ASN A 140 6.83 -7.25 4.69
N VAL A 141 7.57 -6.15 4.66
CA VAL A 141 8.97 -6.07 5.10
C VAL A 141 9.01 -5.58 6.55
N PRO A 142 9.29 -6.46 7.52
CA PRO A 142 9.41 -6.06 8.93
C PRO A 142 10.68 -5.25 9.20
N ILE A 143 10.52 -4.02 9.65
CA ILE A 143 11.62 -3.17 10.13
C ILE A 143 11.51 -2.98 11.64
N PHE A 144 12.64 -3.04 12.34
CA PHE A 144 12.70 -2.68 13.76
C PHE A 144 13.12 -1.23 13.90
N ILE A 145 12.29 -0.45 14.59
CA ILE A 145 12.51 0.96 14.84
C ILE A 145 12.70 1.12 16.35
N THR A 146 13.79 1.76 16.74
CA THR A 146 14.14 2.00 18.14
C THR A 146 14.31 3.50 18.33
N ASP A 147 13.67 4.09 19.34
CA ASP A 147 13.89 5.49 19.71
C ASP A 147 15.26 5.70 20.40
N ASP A 148 15.59 6.96 20.69
CA ASP A 148 16.81 7.37 21.40
C ASP A 148 16.56 7.84 22.84
N GLY A 149 15.41 7.47 23.41
CA GLY A 149 15.02 7.86 24.77
C GLY A 149 15.90 7.23 25.85
N PRO A 150 15.80 7.72 27.11
CA PRO A 150 16.55 7.18 28.25
C PRO A 150 16.31 5.68 28.49
N ASP A 151 15.10 5.22 28.19
CA ASP A 151 14.68 3.82 28.18
C ASP A 151 14.20 3.46 26.76
N PRO A 152 15.09 3.00 25.86
CA PRO A 152 14.77 2.92 24.44
C PRO A 152 13.63 1.94 24.15
N GLN A 153 12.55 2.41 23.53
CA GLN A 153 11.47 1.54 23.08
C GLN A 153 11.72 1.09 21.65
N SER A 154 11.37 -0.18 21.38
CA SER A 154 11.55 -0.80 20.07
C SER A 154 10.27 -1.45 19.58
N LYS A 155 9.92 -1.20 18.32
CA LYS A 155 8.74 -1.80 17.68
C LYS A 155 9.07 -2.32 16.29
N GLN A 156 8.43 -3.44 15.96
CA GLN A 156 8.43 -3.98 14.61
C GLN A 156 7.30 -3.35 13.81
N VAL A 157 7.64 -2.72 12.69
CA VAL A 157 6.70 -2.14 11.73
C VAL A 157 6.76 -2.95 10.44
N LEU A 158 5.60 -3.24 9.85
CA LEU A 158 5.50 -3.98 8.59
C LEU A 158 5.30 -3.00 7.43
N LEU A 159 6.35 -2.80 6.63
CA LEU A 159 6.24 -2.01 5.40
C LEU A 159 5.63 -2.87 4.29
N ARG A 160 4.44 -2.53 3.83
CA ARG A 160 3.77 -3.23 2.73
C ARG A 160 4.27 -2.70 1.39
N VAL A 161 5.02 -3.52 0.66
CA VAL A 161 5.61 -3.16 -0.64
C VAL A 161 5.08 -4.05 -1.75
N LYS A 162 4.84 -3.48 -2.92
CA LYS A 162 4.46 -4.23 -4.13
C LYS A 162 5.60 -4.22 -5.13
N VAL A 163 6.16 -5.39 -5.42
CA VAL A 163 7.13 -5.59 -6.51
C VAL A 163 6.38 -6.01 -7.77
N CYS A 164 6.65 -5.35 -8.89
CA CYS A 164 5.96 -5.61 -10.16
C CYS A 164 6.87 -5.38 -11.35
N ARG A 165 6.52 -5.96 -12.51
CA ARG A 165 7.16 -5.58 -13.78
C ARG A 165 6.62 -4.22 -14.21
N CYS A 166 7.49 -3.29 -14.55
CA CYS A 166 7.08 -1.94 -14.90
C CYS A 166 7.14 -1.66 -16.42
N ASN A 167 6.29 -0.74 -16.88
CA ASN A 167 6.41 -0.14 -18.22
C ASN A 167 7.59 0.86 -18.27
N THR A 168 7.90 1.43 -19.44
CA THR A 168 9.00 2.41 -19.58
C THR A 168 8.86 3.60 -18.62
N ARG A 169 7.64 4.03 -18.32
CA ARG A 169 7.31 5.12 -17.38
C ARG A 169 7.44 4.76 -15.89
N GLY A 170 7.67 3.49 -15.54
CA GLY A 170 7.84 3.07 -14.14
C GLY A 170 6.56 2.68 -13.42
N HIS A 171 5.43 2.59 -14.13
CA HIS A 171 4.19 2.07 -13.56
C HIS A 171 4.16 0.54 -13.65
N CYS A 172 3.65 -0.11 -12.61
CA CYS A 172 3.35 -1.54 -12.65
C CYS A 172 2.48 -1.87 -13.86
N LYS A 173 2.91 -2.85 -14.64
CA LYS A 173 2.05 -3.48 -15.63
C LYS A 173 0.90 -4.14 -14.87
N ILE A 174 -0.32 -3.82 -15.29
CA ILE A 174 -1.51 -4.53 -14.85
C ILE A 174 -1.62 -5.69 -15.84
N ASP A 175 -1.52 -6.91 -15.35
CA ASP A 175 -1.84 -8.06 -16.18
C ASP A 175 -3.32 -7.92 -16.56
N VAL A 176 -3.57 -7.80 -17.86
CA VAL A 176 -4.94 -7.75 -18.37
C VAL A 176 -5.49 -9.15 -18.18
N ASP A 177 -6.25 -9.36 -17.10
CA ASP A 177 -7.07 -10.55 -16.99
C ASP A 177 -7.93 -10.66 -18.26
N ARG A 178 -8.10 -11.89 -18.72
CA ARG A 178 -8.75 -12.24 -19.98
C ARG A 178 -10.04 -11.41 -20.15
N MET A 179 -10.00 -10.39 -21.01
CA MET A 179 -11.16 -9.53 -21.25
C MET A 179 -12.37 -10.42 -21.60
N GLU A 180 -13.48 -10.24 -20.90
CA GLU A 180 -14.75 -10.89 -21.26
C GLU A 180 -15.06 -10.54 -22.72
N GLY A 181 -15.10 -11.56 -23.60
CA GLY A 181 -15.37 -11.40 -25.03
C GLY A 181 -14.23 -11.83 -25.97
N MET A 182 -13.03 -12.14 -25.48
CA MET A 182 -12.00 -12.74 -26.36
C MET A 182 -12.35 -14.19 -26.73
N PRO A 183 -12.40 -14.55 -28.03
CA PRO A 183 -12.73 -15.90 -28.45
C PRO A 183 -11.71 -16.88 -27.86
N THR A 184 -12.22 -17.96 -27.26
CA THR A 184 -11.39 -19.07 -26.80
C THR A 184 -10.75 -19.77 -28.00
N LEU A 185 -9.64 -20.48 -27.76
CA LEU A 185 -9.02 -21.33 -28.78
C LEU A 185 -10.03 -22.29 -29.42
N SER A 186 -10.97 -22.81 -28.60
CA SER A 186 -12.05 -23.69 -29.07
C SER A 186 -13.03 -22.97 -29.99
N SER A 187 -13.45 -21.75 -29.65
CA SER A 187 -14.35 -20.98 -30.53
C SER A 187 -13.65 -20.53 -31.81
N ALA A 188 -12.37 -20.19 -31.75
CA ALA A 188 -11.60 -19.82 -32.93
C ALA A 188 -11.49 -21.00 -33.91
N LEU A 189 -11.16 -22.19 -33.41
CA LEU A 189 -11.13 -23.41 -34.22
C LEU A 189 -12.52 -23.75 -34.77
N GLY A 190 -13.56 -23.64 -33.94
CA GLY A 190 -14.94 -23.89 -34.36
C GLY A 190 -15.41 -22.95 -35.49
N ILE A 191 -15.08 -21.66 -35.41
CA ILE A 191 -15.40 -20.69 -36.46
C ILE A 191 -14.67 -21.04 -37.75
N ILE A 192 -13.37 -21.38 -37.68
CA ILE A 192 -12.57 -21.72 -38.88
C ILE A 192 -13.08 -23.00 -39.55
N LEU A 193 -13.38 -24.04 -38.77
CA LEU A 193 -13.94 -25.29 -39.31
C LEU A 193 -15.33 -25.06 -39.93
N GLY A 194 -16.17 -24.27 -39.25
CA GLY A 194 -17.51 -23.93 -39.74
C GLY A 194 -17.47 -23.13 -41.05
N THR A 195 -16.58 -22.14 -41.18
CA THR A 195 -16.46 -21.36 -42.41
C THR A 195 -15.92 -22.19 -43.56
N MET A 196 -14.93 -23.06 -43.33
CA MET A 196 -14.41 -23.96 -44.35
C MET A 196 -15.47 -24.94 -44.85
N ALA A 197 -16.29 -25.50 -43.95
CA ALA A 197 -17.40 -26.38 -44.32
C ALA A 197 -18.47 -25.63 -45.13
N ALA A 198 -18.84 -24.42 -44.73
CA ALA A 198 -19.83 -23.60 -45.45
C ALA A 198 -19.34 -23.25 -46.86
N ILE A 199 -18.07 -22.84 -47.01
CA ILE A 199 -17.46 -22.59 -48.32
C ILE A 199 -17.49 -23.86 -49.18
N GLY A 200 -17.14 -25.01 -48.59
CA GLY A 200 -17.20 -26.30 -49.30
C GLY A 200 -18.60 -26.64 -49.81
N ILE A 201 -19.63 -26.45 -48.99
CA ILE A 201 -21.03 -26.69 -49.38
C ILE A 201 -21.45 -25.74 -50.52
N ILE A 202 -21.10 -24.46 -50.43
CA ILE A 202 -21.40 -23.47 -51.47
C ILE A 202 -20.74 -23.87 -52.79
N LEU A 203 -19.48 -24.29 -52.76
CA LEU A 203 -18.76 -24.75 -53.96
C LEU A 203 -19.40 -26.00 -54.58
N ILE A 204 -19.85 -26.95 -53.76
CA ILE A 204 -20.57 -28.14 -54.23
C ILE A 204 -21.89 -27.75 -54.89
N ILE A 205 -22.68 -26.86 -54.27
CA ILE A 205 -23.95 -26.38 -54.83
C ILE A 205 -23.72 -25.69 -56.18
N ILE A 206 -22.71 -24.82 -56.27
CA ILE A 206 -22.33 -24.16 -57.53
C ILE A 206 -21.94 -25.20 -58.58
N PHE A 207 -21.12 -26.19 -58.22
CA PHE A 207 -20.71 -27.24 -59.16
C PHE A 207 -21.88 -28.11 -59.64
N CYS A 208 -22.78 -28.50 -58.74
CA CYS A 208 -24.03 -29.20 -59.08
C CYS A 208 -24.91 -28.36 -60.01
N HIS A 209 -25.05 -27.07 -59.72
CA HIS A 209 -25.83 -26.18 -60.58
C HIS A 209 -25.21 -26.04 -61.97
N LEU A 210 -23.89 -25.90 -62.06
CA LEU A 210 -23.16 -25.82 -63.34
C LEU A 210 -23.24 -27.12 -64.15
N THR A 211 -23.22 -28.28 -63.49
CA THR A 211 -23.32 -29.60 -64.15
C THR A 211 -24.75 -29.96 -64.57
N ILE A 212 -25.77 -29.44 -63.89
CA ILE A 212 -27.18 -29.61 -64.29
C ILE A 212 -27.57 -28.60 -65.38
N SER A 213 -26.97 -27.41 -65.40
CA SER A 213 -27.28 -26.35 -66.37
C SER A 213 -26.59 -26.51 -67.73
N THR A 214 -25.78 -27.55 -67.95
CA THR A 214 -25.23 -27.87 -69.27
C THR A 214 -26.21 -28.74 -70.07
N PRO A 215 -26.93 -28.19 -71.06
CA PRO A 215 -27.84 -28.99 -71.87
C PRO A 215 -27.07 -29.91 -72.81
N HIS A 216 -27.42 -31.19 -72.78
CA HIS A 216 -26.98 -32.20 -73.74
C HIS A 216 -27.55 -31.86 -75.13
N LYS A 217 -26.77 -31.26 -76.04
CA LYS A 217 -27.08 -31.28 -77.48
C LYS A 217 -26.42 -32.48 -78.18
N ARG A 218 -27.17 -33.02 -79.12
CA ARG A 218 -27.23 -34.40 -79.60
C ARG A 218 -26.28 -34.65 -80.80
N LYS A 219 -25.70 -35.86 -80.82
CA LYS A 219 -24.98 -36.61 -81.89
C LYS A 219 -24.91 -36.03 -83.32
N GLU A 220 -23.68 -35.80 -83.76
CA GLU A 220 -22.99 -36.33 -84.97
C GLU A 220 -23.84 -36.71 -86.21
N THR A 221 -23.63 -35.99 -87.32
CA THR A 221 -23.87 -36.48 -88.69
C THR A 221 -22.56 -36.39 -89.48
N ARG A 222 -22.15 -37.54 -90.02
CA ARG A 222 -20.98 -37.76 -90.88
C ARG A 222 -21.32 -37.26 -92.29
N ASP A 223 -20.64 -36.23 -92.77
CA ASP A 223 -20.66 -35.88 -94.19
C ASP A 223 -19.42 -36.45 -94.89
N THR A 224 -19.69 -37.08 -96.02
CA THR A 224 -18.78 -37.92 -96.80
C THR A 224 -17.97 -37.03 -97.76
N PHE A 225 -16.65 -37.22 -97.81
CA PHE A 225 -15.78 -36.59 -98.81
C PHE A 225 -16.00 -37.20 -100.21
N PRO A 226 -15.82 -36.41 -101.27
CA PRO A 226 -15.16 -36.90 -102.47
C PRO A 226 -13.83 -36.19 -102.72
N LEU A 227 -12.83 -37.00 -103.06
CA LEU A 227 -11.56 -36.59 -103.65
C LEU A 227 -11.79 -36.06 -105.07
N GLN A 228 -11.12 -34.96 -105.43
CA GLN A 228 -10.80 -34.65 -106.82
C GLN A 228 -9.30 -34.41 -106.96
N SER A 229 -8.72 -35.12 -107.93
CA SER A 229 -7.29 -35.15 -108.25
C SER A 229 -6.90 -34.04 -109.23
N THR A 230 -5.74 -33.41 -108.94
CA THR A 230 -4.68 -32.97 -109.87
C THR A 230 -5.04 -32.47 -111.26
N ALA A 231 -4.70 -31.20 -111.55
CA ALA A 231 -3.55 -30.82 -112.40
C ALA A 231 -3.30 -29.30 -112.28
#